data_AF-A0A1T3CRM4-F1
#
_entry.id   AF-A0A1T3CRM4-F1
#
_cell.length_a   1.000
_cell.length_b   1.000
_cell.length_c   1.000
_cell.angle_alpha   90.00
_cell.angle_beta   90.00
_cell.angle_gamma   90.00
#
_symmetry.space_group_name_H-M   'P 1'
#
loop_
_entity.id
_entity.type
_entity.pdbx_description
1 polymer ?
#
loop_
_entity_poly.entity_id
_entity_poly.type
_entity_poly.pdbx_seq_one_letter_code
_entity_poly.pdbx_strand_id
1 'polypeptide(L)'
;MKYCAKALQEFPALLVRAGTTPFIHRSMLHGQGYPTILYDAFSACASYLTMSESTERVVFNILDIRTNQILQAPQSSSLLENLARIQALTLLQSIRLFNGNIRQRALAEAQDGLFEQLILVLQAHLAGLNRDFESSWSGWIIAESVRRTLVTAYMLRGVYSLLKNGYCTLSPLVSQMSFTAQSSLWDARTESDWNRRRRNEKTYFVSCMDFSDIILSGTQDDLDDLGMMMLVTYRGYDSVMAWSQGQQEGVWAWA
;
A
#
# COMPACT_ATOMS: atom_id res chain seq x y z
N MET A 1 -15.30 -4.53 1.73
CA MET A 1 -14.90 -3.95 0.43
C MET A 1 -15.15 -2.44 0.30
N LYS A 2 -16.34 -1.91 0.62
CA LYS A 2 -16.54 -0.44 0.71
C LYS A 2 -15.54 0.24 1.66
N TYR A 3 -15.24 -0.39 2.79
CA TYR A 3 -14.19 0.02 3.72
C TYR A 3 -12.83 0.21 3.02
N CYS A 4 -12.31 -0.84 2.36
CA CYS A 4 -11.01 -0.80 1.68
C CYS A 4 -10.98 0.22 0.53
N ALA A 5 -12.07 0.33 -0.23
CA ALA A 5 -12.19 1.33 -1.30
C ALA A 5 -12.12 2.76 -0.77
N LYS A 6 -12.74 3.03 0.39
CA LYS A 6 -12.65 4.34 1.06
C LYS A 6 -11.23 4.59 1.55
N ALA A 7 -10.60 3.61 2.20
CA ALA A 7 -9.23 3.75 2.69
C ALA A 7 -8.21 4.04 1.56
N LEU A 8 -8.32 3.35 0.42
CA LEU A 8 -7.47 3.60 -0.76
C LEU A 8 -7.60 5.03 -1.32
N GLN A 9 -8.79 5.63 -1.22
CA GLN A 9 -9.05 7.02 -1.64
C GLN A 9 -8.43 8.05 -0.69
N GLU A 10 -8.19 7.69 0.57
CA GLU A 10 -7.59 8.58 1.57
C GLU A 10 -6.05 8.63 1.47
N PHE A 11 -5.41 7.64 0.82
CA PHE A 11 -3.94 7.56 0.76
C PHE A 11 -3.26 8.79 0.14
N PRO A 12 -3.75 9.40 -0.95
CA PRO A 12 -3.22 10.69 -1.43
C PRO A 12 -3.28 11.80 -0.39
N ALA A 13 -4.39 11.89 0.36
CA ALA A 13 -4.56 12.88 1.42
C ALA A 13 -3.62 12.61 2.60
N LEU A 14 -3.47 11.34 2.99
CA LEU A 14 -2.58 10.92 4.06
C LEU A 14 -1.11 11.23 3.72
N LEU A 15 -0.70 10.96 2.48
CA LEU A 15 0.65 11.30 2.00
C LEU A 15 0.93 12.79 2.15
N VAL A 16 0.03 13.65 1.68
CA VAL A 16 0.23 15.11 1.70
C VAL A 16 0.20 15.66 3.13
N ARG A 17 -0.66 15.13 3.99
CA ARG A 17 -0.82 15.62 5.37
C ARG A 17 0.25 15.10 6.33
N ALA A 18 0.69 13.85 6.17
CA ALA A 18 1.55 13.16 7.12
C ALA A 18 2.94 12.78 6.57
N GLY A 19 3.18 12.91 5.27
CA GLY A 19 4.43 12.51 4.63
C GLY A 19 4.64 11.00 4.60
N THR A 20 3.57 10.20 4.70
CA THR A 20 3.62 8.74 4.74
C THR A 20 2.28 8.15 4.33
N THR A 21 2.26 6.87 3.98
CA THR A 21 1.06 6.04 3.80
C THR A 21 1.36 4.65 4.38
N PRO A 22 0.37 3.73 4.46
CA PRO A 22 0.63 2.38 4.97
C PRO A 22 1.64 1.57 4.14
N PHE A 23 2.04 2.06 2.96
CA PHE A 23 3.02 1.44 2.06
C PHE A 23 4.20 2.35 1.66
N ILE A 24 4.21 3.61 2.11
CA ILE A 24 5.33 4.55 1.92
C ILE A 24 5.82 4.98 3.29
N HIS A 25 6.96 4.44 3.71
CA HIS A 25 7.55 4.77 5.00
C HIS A 25 8.00 6.24 5.05
N ARG A 26 7.84 6.89 6.20
CA ARG A 26 8.18 8.32 6.39
C ARG A 26 9.64 8.67 6.05
N SER A 27 10.57 7.72 6.18
CA SER A 27 11.98 7.96 5.82
C SER A 27 12.16 8.21 4.33
N MET A 28 11.21 7.80 3.47
CA MET A 28 11.33 7.91 2.02
C MET A 28 11.09 9.32 1.49
N LEU A 29 10.32 10.13 2.21
CA LEU A 29 10.07 11.54 1.88
C LEU A 29 10.91 12.51 2.72
N HIS A 30 11.34 12.11 3.92
CA HIS A 30 12.15 12.96 4.80
C HIS A 30 13.65 12.66 4.71
N GLY A 31 14.04 11.54 4.09
CA GLY A 31 15.42 11.12 3.94
C GLY A 31 16.09 11.66 2.68
N GLN A 32 17.41 11.73 2.72
CA GLN A 32 18.22 12.04 1.54
C GLN A 32 18.38 10.81 0.64
N GLY A 33 18.49 11.01 -0.67
CA GLY A 33 18.81 9.94 -1.63
C GLY A 33 17.62 9.11 -2.13
N TYR A 34 16.38 9.49 -1.83
CA TYR A 34 15.20 8.84 -2.40
C TYR A 34 14.84 9.41 -3.79
N PRO A 35 14.32 8.57 -4.70
CA PRO A 35 14.01 8.98 -6.08
C PRO A 35 13.03 10.16 -6.15
N THR A 36 13.28 11.09 -7.08
CA THR A 36 12.50 12.33 -7.20
C THR A 36 11.03 12.10 -7.53
N ILE A 37 10.70 10.94 -8.10
CA ILE A 37 9.36 10.50 -8.48
C ILE A 37 8.35 10.56 -7.33
N LEU A 38 8.78 10.34 -6.08
CA LEU A 38 7.89 10.42 -4.91
C LEU A 38 7.50 11.88 -4.61
N TYR A 39 8.40 12.84 -4.84
CA TYR A 39 8.07 14.27 -4.69
C TYR A 39 7.16 14.77 -5.82
N ASP A 40 7.32 14.24 -7.03
CA ASP A 40 6.39 14.48 -8.13
C ASP A 40 4.99 13.93 -7.82
N ALA A 41 4.93 12.71 -7.28
CA ALA A 41 3.67 12.10 -6.85
C ALA A 41 3.03 12.89 -5.69
N PHE A 42 3.82 13.33 -4.71
CA PHE A 42 3.37 14.20 -3.62
C PHE A 42 2.75 15.49 -4.17
N SER A 43 3.43 16.15 -5.12
CA SER A 43 2.97 17.39 -5.73
C SER A 43 1.68 17.20 -6.54
N ALA A 44 1.56 16.07 -7.25
CA ALA A 44 0.34 15.70 -7.97
C ALA A 44 -0.83 15.42 -7.01
N CYS A 45 -0.58 14.72 -5.90
CA CYS A 45 -1.58 14.50 -4.84
C CYS A 45 -2.03 15.82 -4.22
N ALA A 46 -1.10 16.73 -3.91
CA ALA A 46 -1.42 18.04 -3.35
C ALA A 46 -2.24 18.92 -4.31
N SER A 47 -1.92 18.85 -5.61
CA SER A 47 -2.69 19.53 -6.67
C SER A 47 -4.11 18.95 -6.79
N TYR A 48 -4.26 17.63 -6.64
CA TYR A 48 -5.56 16.97 -6.59
C TYR A 48 -6.40 17.40 -5.39
N LEU A 49 -5.81 17.48 -4.19
CA LEU A 49 -6.54 17.84 -2.97
C LEU A 49 -6.99 19.32 -2.93
N THR A 50 -6.33 20.19 -3.69
CA THR A 50 -6.68 21.61 -3.80
C THR A 50 -7.44 21.95 -5.08
N MET A 51 -7.83 20.92 -5.84
CA MET A 51 -8.56 21.06 -7.09
C MET A 51 -9.92 21.74 -6.88
N SER A 52 -10.25 22.63 -7.81
CA SER A 52 -11.57 23.28 -7.92
C SER A 52 -12.15 23.00 -9.31
N GLU A 53 -13.42 23.34 -9.53
CA GLU A 53 -14.07 23.16 -10.84
C GLU A 53 -13.31 23.85 -11.98
N SER A 54 -12.70 25.03 -11.71
CA SER A 54 -11.95 25.78 -12.73
C SER A 54 -10.56 25.18 -13.03
N THR A 55 -10.00 24.40 -12.09
CA THR A 55 -8.65 23.81 -12.21
C THR A 55 -8.67 22.32 -12.52
N GLU A 56 -9.84 21.67 -12.54
CA GLU A 56 -10.00 20.22 -12.76
C GLU A 56 -9.22 19.71 -13.97
N ARG A 57 -9.40 20.36 -15.13
CA ARG A 57 -8.74 19.96 -16.37
C ARG A 57 -7.22 20.01 -16.23
N VAL A 58 -6.68 21.01 -15.54
CA VAL A 58 -5.24 21.18 -15.33
C VAL A 58 -4.71 20.06 -14.43
N VAL A 59 -5.39 19.80 -13.31
CA VAL A 59 -5.00 18.75 -12.37
C VAL A 59 -5.03 17.37 -13.03
N PHE A 60 -6.06 17.06 -13.81
CA PHE A 60 -6.13 15.79 -14.53
C PHE A 60 -5.07 15.66 -15.63
N ASN A 61 -4.68 16.77 -16.28
CA ASN A 61 -3.52 16.76 -17.17
C ASN A 61 -2.20 16.49 -16.42
N ILE A 62 -2.04 17.02 -15.19
CA ILE A 62 -0.89 16.73 -14.34
C ILE A 62 -0.85 15.23 -14.01
N LEU A 63 -1.97 14.64 -13.60
CA LEU A 63 -2.06 13.19 -13.35
C LEU A 63 -1.71 12.37 -14.60
N ASP A 64 -2.23 12.75 -15.77
CA ASP A 64 -1.93 12.07 -17.04
C ASP A 64 -0.44 12.15 -17.39
N ILE A 65 0.17 13.34 -17.31
CA ILE A 65 1.59 13.55 -17.62
C ILE A 65 2.46 12.73 -16.68
N ARG A 66 2.23 12.83 -15.36
CA ARG A 66 3.03 12.11 -14.36
C ARG A 66 2.88 10.61 -14.51
N THR A 67 1.65 10.11 -14.68
CA THR A 67 1.42 8.67 -14.87
C THR A 67 2.14 8.15 -16.11
N ASN A 68 2.06 8.85 -17.25
CA ASN A 68 2.75 8.44 -18.47
C ASN A 68 4.28 8.49 -18.33
N GLN A 69 4.83 9.49 -17.64
CA GLN A 69 6.27 9.55 -17.36
C GLN A 69 6.75 8.34 -16.57
N ILE A 70 5.97 7.88 -15.57
CA ILE A 70 6.31 6.69 -14.79
C ILE A 70 6.24 5.43 -15.66
N LEU A 71 5.17 5.27 -16.43
CA LEU A 71 4.93 4.07 -17.26
C LEU A 71 5.92 3.96 -18.43
N GLN A 72 6.38 5.08 -18.99
CA GLN A 72 7.30 5.12 -20.12
C GLN A 72 8.78 5.20 -19.71
N ALA A 73 9.06 5.38 -18.40
CA ALA A 73 10.44 5.45 -17.92
C ALA A 73 11.20 4.15 -18.24
N PRO A 74 12.48 4.23 -18.67
CA PRO A 74 13.29 3.06 -18.94
C PRO A 74 13.31 2.11 -17.74
N GLN A 75 13.35 0.80 -17.99
CA GLN A 75 13.45 -0.20 -16.93
C GLN A 75 14.69 0.07 -16.08
N SER A 76 14.52 0.06 -14.76
CA SER A 76 15.60 0.28 -13.80
C SER A 76 16.00 -1.05 -13.18
N SER A 77 17.30 -1.28 -12.99
CA SER A 77 17.81 -2.37 -12.14
C SER A 77 17.80 -2.02 -10.66
N SER A 78 17.55 -0.76 -10.31
CA SER A 78 17.50 -0.31 -8.91
C SER A 78 16.17 -0.68 -8.27
N LEU A 79 16.24 -1.46 -7.20
CA LEU A 79 15.08 -1.78 -6.37
C LEU A 79 14.38 -0.52 -5.86
N LEU A 80 15.15 0.47 -5.42
CA LEU A 80 14.59 1.70 -4.83
C LEU A 80 13.83 2.52 -5.88
N GLU A 81 14.34 2.58 -7.11
CA GLU A 81 13.65 3.24 -8.23
C GLU A 81 12.35 2.51 -8.60
N ASN A 82 12.38 1.19 -8.71
CA ASN A 82 11.19 0.40 -9.02
C ASN A 82 10.14 0.49 -7.90
N LEU A 83 10.57 0.47 -6.65
CA LEU A 83 9.70 0.69 -5.50
C LEU A 83 9.03 2.06 -5.57
N ALA A 84 9.81 3.12 -5.73
CA ALA A 84 9.31 4.49 -5.78
C ALA A 84 8.34 4.71 -6.97
N ARG A 85 8.62 4.09 -8.12
CA ARG A 85 7.72 4.09 -9.28
C ARG A 85 6.36 3.50 -8.97
N ILE A 86 6.32 2.32 -8.34
CA ILE A 86 5.06 1.62 -8.06
C ILE A 86 4.32 2.31 -6.93
N GLN A 87 5.02 2.83 -5.92
CA GLN A 87 4.42 3.66 -4.87
C GLN A 87 3.72 4.88 -5.46
N ALA A 88 4.42 5.65 -6.30
CA ALA A 88 3.88 6.81 -7.00
C ALA A 88 2.69 6.42 -7.90
N LEU A 89 2.84 5.38 -8.72
CA LEU A 89 1.79 4.94 -9.63
C LEU A 89 0.55 4.45 -8.88
N THR A 90 0.71 3.77 -7.75
CA THR A 90 -0.41 3.31 -6.92
C THR A 90 -1.24 4.48 -6.39
N LEU A 91 -0.59 5.58 -5.96
CA LEU A 91 -1.28 6.80 -5.54
C LEU A 91 -2.04 7.48 -6.70
N LEU A 92 -1.37 7.64 -7.85
CA LEU A 92 -1.99 8.29 -9.00
C LEU A 92 -3.16 7.47 -9.55
N GLN A 93 -3.02 6.14 -9.62
CA GLN A 93 -4.10 5.27 -10.06
C GLN A 93 -5.25 5.21 -9.05
N SER A 94 -5.01 5.31 -7.73
CA SER A 94 -6.11 5.36 -6.76
C SER A 94 -6.98 6.60 -6.98
N ILE A 95 -6.39 7.76 -7.24
CA ILE A 95 -7.12 8.99 -7.60
C ILE A 95 -7.93 8.75 -8.88
N ARG A 96 -7.30 8.26 -9.95
CA ARG A 96 -7.93 8.14 -11.27
C ARG A 96 -9.07 7.13 -11.32
N LEU A 97 -8.92 6.00 -10.64
CA LEU A 97 -9.91 4.93 -10.62
C LEU A 97 -11.15 5.33 -9.81
N PHE A 98 -10.96 5.92 -8.64
CA PHE A 98 -12.05 6.19 -7.69
C PHE A 98 -12.63 7.60 -7.78
N ASN A 99 -11.80 8.63 -7.99
CA ASN A 99 -12.21 10.04 -7.97
C ASN A 99 -11.98 10.77 -9.31
N GLY A 100 -11.44 10.08 -10.32
CA GLY A 100 -11.27 10.62 -11.66
C GLY A 100 -12.58 10.69 -12.45
N ASN A 101 -12.61 11.57 -13.46
CA ASN A 101 -13.69 11.59 -14.45
C ASN A 101 -13.64 10.37 -15.39
N ILE A 102 -14.62 10.23 -16.27
CA ILE A 102 -14.76 9.10 -17.20
C ILE A 102 -13.46 8.86 -17.98
N ARG A 103 -12.79 9.93 -18.44
CA ARG A 103 -11.53 9.83 -19.16
C ARG A 103 -10.40 9.31 -18.28
N GLN A 104 -10.24 9.84 -17.06
CA GLN A 104 -9.20 9.40 -16.13
C GLN A 104 -9.33 7.91 -15.81
N ARG A 105 -10.57 7.44 -15.58
CA ARG A 105 -10.86 6.02 -15.36
C ARG A 105 -10.54 5.17 -16.58
N ALA A 106 -10.98 5.58 -17.77
CA ALA A 106 -10.71 4.84 -19.01
C ALA A 106 -9.19 4.73 -19.28
N LEU A 107 -8.42 5.78 -19.02
CA LEU A 107 -6.97 5.75 -19.17
C LEU A 107 -6.29 4.85 -18.12
N ALA A 108 -6.75 4.89 -16.86
CA ALA A 108 -6.25 4.01 -15.80
C ALA A 108 -6.47 2.53 -16.16
N GLU A 109 -7.65 2.20 -16.69
CA GLU A 109 -7.98 0.86 -17.16
C GLU A 109 -7.12 0.41 -18.35
N ALA A 110 -6.93 1.29 -19.34
CA ALA A 110 -6.07 1.00 -20.48
C ALA A 110 -4.60 0.76 -20.08
N GLN A 111 -4.18 1.27 -18.93
CA GLN A 111 -2.82 1.17 -18.40
C GLN A 111 -2.63 0.03 -17.39
N ASP A 112 -3.68 -0.72 -17.01
CA ASP A 112 -3.60 -1.77 -15.98
C ASP A 112 -2.57 -2.85 -16.32
N GLY A 113 -2.47 -3.25 -17.60
CA GLY A 113 -1.49 -4.25 -18.04
C GLY A 113 -0.04 -3.79 -17.85
N LEU A 114 0.26 -2.50 -18.04
CA LEU A 114 1.60 -1.96 -17.78
C LEU A 114 1.87 -1.84 -16.28
N PHE A 115 0.84 -1.47 -15.50
CA PHE A 115 0.95 -1.44 -14.04
C PHE A 115 1.27 -2.83 -13.48
N GLU A 116 0.59 -3.86 -13.99
CA GLU A 116 0.86 -5.26 -13.64
C GLU A 116 2.30 -5.69 -13.96
N GLN A 117 2.82 -5.34 -15.12
CA GLN A 117 4.20 -5.65 -15.50
C GLN A 117 5.21 -5.05 -14.51
N LEU A 118 5.01 -3.80 -14.09
CA LEU A 118 5.88 -3.16 -13.09
C LEU A 118 5.79 -3.87 -11.73
N ILE A 119 4.58 -4.22 -11.29
CA ILE A 119 4.37 -4.99 -10.05
C ILE A 119 5.14 -6.33 -10.09
N LEU A 120 5.06 -7.06 -11.21
CA LEU A 120 5.77 -8.33 -11.38
C LEU A 120 7.29 -8.15 -11.33
N VAL A 121 7.82 -7.09 -11.94
CA VAL A 121 9.25 -6.76 -11.86
C VAL A 121 9.66 -6.51 -10.42
N LEU A 122 8.89 -5.72 -9.65
CA LEU A 122 9.21 -5.46 -8.24
C LEU A 122 9.14 -6.73 -7.39
N GLN A 123 8.16 -7.59 -7.64
CA GLN A 123 8.03 -8.88 -6.96
C GLN A 123 9.23 -9.79 -7.24
N ALA A 124 9.74 -9.83 -8.47
CA ALA A 124 10.95 -10.57 -8.81
C ALA A 124 12.19 -10.05 -8.07
N HIS A 125 12.32 -8.71 -7.92
CA HIS A 125 13.41 -8.13 -7.14
C HIS A 125 13.31 -8.51 -5.65
N LEU A 126 12.10 -8.50 -5.06
CA LEU A 126 11.88 -8.92 -3.67
C LEU A 126 12.32 -10.38 -3.46
N ALA A 127 11.98 -11.27 -4.39
CA ALA A 127 12.36 -12.68 -4.32
C ALA A 127 13.89 -12.90 -4.42
N GLY A 128 14.62 -11.97 -5.05
CA GLY A 128 16.07 -11.99 -5.17
C GLY A 128 16.83 -11.36 -4.00
N LEU A 129 16.16 -10.76 -3.02
CA LEU A 129 16.83 -10.14 -1.87
C LEU A 129 17.47 -11.19 -0.96
N ASN A 130 18.74 -10.98 -0.58
CA ASN A 130 19.40 -11.79 0.44
C ASN A 130 18.75 -11.53 1.81
N ARG A 131 18.60 -12.59 2.64
CA ARG A 131 18.11 -12.47 4.02
C ARG A 131 18.92 -11.50 4.87
N ASP A 132 20.23 -11.39 4.61
CA ASP A 132 21.10 -10.46 5.32
C ASP A 132 20.76 -8.99 5.04
N PHE A 133 20.05 -8.69 3.93
CA PHE A 133 19.62 -7.34 3.58
C PHE A 133 18.74 -6.74 4.68
N GLU A 134 17.87 -7.56 5.28
CA GLU A 134 16.93 -7.15 6.33
C GLU A 134 17.55 -7.13 7.74
N SER A 135 18.86 -7.41 7.86
CA SER A 135 19.57 -7.36 9.15
C SER A 135 19.77 -5.93 9.66
N SER A 136 19.81 -4.95 8.75
CA SER A 136 19.87 -3.53 9.09
C SER A 136 18.48 -2.90 9.06
N TRP A 137 18.26 -1.85 9.85
CA TRP A 137 16.98 -1.14 9.84
C TRP A 137 16.64 -0.56 8.46
N SER A 138 17.62 0.02 7.75
CA SER A 138 17.39 0.60 6.42
C SER A 138 17.01 -0.46 5.38
N GLY A 139 17.68 -1.62 5.39
CA GLY A 139 17.35 -2.72 4.50
C GLY A 139 16.00 -3.36 4.82
N TRP A 140 15.66 -3.51 6.11
CA TRP A 140 14.33 -3.95 6.53
C TRP A 140 13.24 -2.98 6.07
N ILE A 141 13.42 -1.66 6.24
CA ILE A 141 12.46 -0.65 5.78
C ILE A 141 12.22 -0.75 4.27
N ILE A 142 13.28 -0.93 3.47
CA ILE A 142 13.14 -1.08 2.02
C ILE A 142 12.38 -2.37 1.70
N ALA A 143 12.77 -3.52 2.25
CA ALA A 143 12.13 -4.80 1.99
C ALA A 143 10.64 -4.80 2.40
N GLU A 144 10.35 -4.24 3.57
CA GLU A 144 8.98 -4.14 4.09
C GLU A 144 8.14 -3.15 3.26
N SER A 145 8.72 -2.03 2.82
CA SER A 145 8.05 -1.11 1.90
C SER A 145 7.71 -1.76 0.57
N VAL A 146 8.57 -2.66 0.07
CA VAL A 146 8.29 -3.46 -1.13
C VAL A 146 7.09 -4.38 -0.89
N ARG A 147 7.08 -5.16 0.20
CA ARG A 147 5.95 -6.03 0.56
C ARG A 147 4.64 -5.26 0.64
N ARG A 148 4.62 -4.16 1.39
CA ARG A 148 3.44 -3.31 1.59
C ARG A 148 2.96 -2.66 0.29
N THR A 149 3.90 -2.23 -0.56
CA THR A 149 3.58 -1.67 -1.88
C THR A 149 2.95 -2.72 -2.79
N LEU A 150 3.49 -3.94 -2.84
CA LEU A 150 2.90 -5.05 -3.62
C LEU A 150 1.49 -5.37 -3.14
N VAL A 151 1.30 -5.57 -1.83
CA VAL A 151 -0.02 -5.83 -1.23
C VAL A 151 -1.01 -4.72 -1.58
N THR A 152 -0.60 -3.46 -1.42
CA THR A 152 -1.47 -2.30 -1.70
C THR A 152 -1.81 -2.18 -3.19
N ALA A 153 -0.84 -2.39 -4.08
CA ALA A 153 -1.05 -2.32 -5.52
C ALA A 153 -2.02 -3.40 -6.01
N TYR A 154 -1.86 -4.64 -5.55
CA TYR A 154 -2.83 -5.71 -5.86
C TYR A 154 -4.19 -5.46 -5.20
N MET A 155 -4.23 -4.93 -3.99
CA MET A 155 -5.48 -4.55 -3.33
C MET A 155 -6.22 -3.47 -4.13
N LEU A 156 -5.52 -2.44 -4.61
CA LEU A 156 -6.10 -1.40 -5.46
C LEU A 156 -6.76 -2.01 -6.70
N ARG A 157 -6.02 -2.84 -7.44
CA ARG A 157 -6.53 -3.54 -8.63
C ARG A 157 -7.71 -4.45 -8.29
N GLY A 158 -7.63 -5.22 -7.20
CA GLY A 158 -8.63 -6.18 -6.79
C GLY A 158 -9.93 -5.53 -6.29
N VAL A 159 -9.83 -4.50 -5.46
CA VAL A 159 -10.96 -3.70 -4.98
C VAL A 159 -11.66 -3.03 -6.17
N TYR A 160 -10.90 -2.43 -7.09
CA TYR A 160 -11.47 -1.80 -8.28
C TYR A 160 -12.19 -2.82 -9.16
N SER A 161 -11.56 -3.96 -9.45
CA SER A 161 -12.18 -5.02 -10.27
C SER A 161 -13.47 -5.54 -9.64
N LEU A 162 -13.49 -5.74 -8.32
CA LEU A 162 -14.70 -6.17 -7.62
C LEU A 162 -15.82 -5.14 -7.71
N LEU A 163 -15.52 -3.85 -7.56
CA LEU A 163 -16.53 -2.78 -7.66
C LEU A 163 -17.05 -2.59 -9.08
N LYS A 164 -16.19 -2.74 -10.09
CA LYS A 164 -16.54 -2.57 -11.50
C LYS A 164 -17.28 -3.78 -12.07
N ASN A 165 -16.72 -4.98 -11.84
CA ASN A 165 -17.12 -6.21 -12.51
C ASN A 165 -17.93 -7.16 -11.62
N GLY A 166 -17.98 -6.92 -10.31
CA GLY A 166 -18.64 -7.79 -9.33
C GLY A 166 -17.80 -8.99 -8.87
N TYR A 167 -16.57 -9.15 -9.37
CA TYR A 167 -15.65 -10.23 -8.97
C TYR A 167 -14.18 -9.79 -8.99
N CYS A 168 -13.32 -10.52 -8.28
CA CYS A 168 -11.87 -10.31 -8.24
C CYS A 168 -11.14 -11.65 -8.43
N THR A 169 -10.18 -11.68 -9.36
CA THR A 169 -9.37 -12.88 -9.65
C THR A 169 -7.98 -12.82 -8.99
N LEU A 170 -7.65 -11.74 -8.29
CA LEU A 170 -6.33 -11.51 -7.70
C LEU A 170 -6.19 -12.10 -6.29
N SER A 171 -7.29 -12.62 -5.71
CA SER A 171 -7.28 -13.21 -4.36
C SER A 171 -6.20 -14.28 -4.17
N PRO A 172 -5.96 -15.23 -5.10
CA PRO A 172 -4.91 -16.23 -4.94
C PRO A 172 -3.50 -15.63 -4.87
N LEU A 173 -3.24 -14.56 -5.64
CA LEU A 173 -1.94 -13.88 -5.64
C LEU A 173 -1.70 -13.14 -4.32
N VAL A 174 -2.70 -12.39 -3.86
CA VAL A 174 -2.61 -11.64 -2.59
C VAL A 174 -2.49 -12.58 -1.40
N SER A 175 -3.14 -13.75 -1.45
CA SER A 175 -3.10 -14.74 -0.35
C SER A 175 -1.73 -15.41 -0.18
N GLN A 176 -0.82 -15.26 -1.14
CA GLN A 176 0.56 -15.76 -1.00
C GLN A 176 1.52 -14.69 -0.44
N MET A 177 1.04 -13.46 -0.29
CA MET A 177 1.87 -12.34 0.16
C MET A 177 1.99 -12.32 1.67
N SER A 178 3.11 -11.75 2.11
CA SER A 178 3.43 -11.60 3.53
C SER A 178 3.92 -10.19 3.80
N PHE A 179 3.62 -9.65 4.98
CA PHE A 179 4.08 -8.34 5.43
C PHE A 179 4.01 -8.25 6.95
N THR A 180 4.71 -7.28 7.52
CA THR A 180 4.61 -6.97 8.95
C THR A 180 3.36 -6.14 9.16
N ALA A 181 2.30 -6.68 9.78
CA ALA A 181 1.03 -5.97 9.95
C ALA A 181 1.02 -5.00 11.16
N GLN A 182 2.10 -5.02 11.93
CA GLN A 182 2.24 -4.24 13.15
C GLN A 182 2.64 -2.78 12.88
N SER A 183 1.99 -1.85 13.56
CA SER A 183 2.33 -0.41 13.53
C SER A 183 3.70 -0.12 14.15
N SER A 184 4.02 -0.75 15.28
CA SER A 184 5.20 -0.38 16.07
C SER A 184 6.53 -0.48 15.33
N LEU A 185 6.80 -1.58 14.61
CA LEU A 185 8.06 -1.70 13.87
C LEU A 185 8.12 -0.74 12.68
N TRP A 186 6.98 -0.54 12.02
CA TRP A 186 6.87 0.36 10.87
C TRP A 186 7.03 1.83 11.27
N ASP A 187 6.59 2.23 12.46
CA ASP A 187 6.66 3.61 12.95
C ASP A 187 8.01 3.98 13.58
N ALA A 188 8.91 3.00 13.73
CA ALA A 188 10.24 3.21 14.30
C ALA A 188 11.00 4.29 13.51
N ARG A 189 11.58 5.26 14.22
CA ARG A 189 12.21 6.43 13.59
C ARG A 189 13.72 6.33 13.46
N THR A 190 14.32 5.41 14.21
CA THR A 190 15.76 5.18 14.26
C THR A 190 16.02 3.69 14.38
N GLU A 191 17.20 3.26 13.96
CA GLU A 191 17.64 1.88 14.10
C GLU A 191 17.70 1.42 15.57
N SER A 192 18.05 2.33 16.49
CA SER A 192 18.04 2.03 17.93
C SER A 192 16.64 1.75 18.47
N ASP A 193 15.64 2.54 18.05
CA ASP A 193 14.23 2.34 18.41
C ASP A 193 13.68 1.06 17.79
N TRP A 194 13.97 0.83 16.51
CA TRP A 194 13.58 -0.39 15.80
C TRP A 194 14.15 -1.65 16.48
N ASN A 195 15.45 -1.66 16.82
CA ASN A 195 16.09 -2.78 17.53
C ASN A 195 15.54 -2.98 18.96
N ARG A 196 15.08 -1.92 19.61
CA ARG A 196 14.43 -2.01 20.92
C ARG A 196 13.06 -2.67 20.79
N ARG A 197 12.21 -2.18 19.89
CA ARG A 197 10.85 -2.71 19.64
C ARG A 197 10.91 -4.16 19.19
N ARG A 198 11.78 -4.48 18.23
CA ARG A 198 12.01 -5.85 17.71
C ARG A 198 12.39 -6.86 18.80
N ARG A 199 13.08 -6.44 19.86
CA ARG A 199 13.49 -7.32 20.97
C ARG A 199 12.44 -7.46 22.07
N ASN A 200 11.66 -6.41 22.29
CA ASN A 200 10.83 -6.28 23.48
C ASN A 200 9.34 -6.45 23.22
N GLU A 201 8.89 -6.30 21.97
CA GLU A 201 7.47 -6.33 21.59
C GLU A 201 7.17 -7.55 20.74
N LYS A 202 5.94 -8.08 20.88
CA LYS A 202 5.47 -9.15 20.01
C LYS A 202 5.35 -8.60 18.59
N THR A 203 5.92 -9.32 17.62
CA THR A 203 5.87 -8.95 16.19
C THR A 203 4.82 -9.78 15.48
N TYR A 204 3.88 -9.13 14.80
CA TYR A 204 2.88 -9.79 13.96
C TYR A 204 3.31 -9.74 12.49
N PHE A 205 4.11 -10.73 12.09
CA PHE A 205 4.42 -10.98 10.68
C PHE A 205 3.32 -11.86 10.08
N VAL A 206 2.48 -11.27 9.24
CA VAL A 206 1.39 -11.97 8.56
C VAL A 206 1.99 -12.73 7.38
N SER A 207 2.01 -14.05 7.47
CA SER A 207 2.51 -14.92 6.40
C SER A 207 1.35 -15.47 5.58
N CYS A 208 1.41 -15.35 4.26
CA CYS A 208 0.37 -15.84 3.34
C CYS A 208 -1.05 -15.37 3.73
N MET A 209 -1.17 -14.09 4.12
CA MET A 209 -2.41 -13.48 4.63
C MET A 209 -3.07 -14.27 5.78
N ASP A 210 -2.28 -15.01 6.57
CA ASP A 210 -2.76 -15.67 7.78
C ASP A 210 -2.76 -14.70 8.96
N PHE A 211 -3.96 -14.33 9.40
CA PHE A 211 -4.20 -13.44 10.54
C PHE A 211 -4.53 -14.19 11.83
N SER A 212 -4.37 -15.51 11.88
CA SER A 212 -4.81 -16.32 13.03
C SER A 212 -4.13 -15.90 14.33
N ASP A 213 -2.83 -15.64 14.32
CA ASP A 213 -2.09 -15.23 15.54
C ASP A 213 -2.59 -13.89 16.11
N ILE A 214 -2.78 -12.88 15.25
CA ILE A 214 -3.28 -11.57 15.69
C ILE A 214 -4.74 -11.64 16.17
N ILE A 215 -5.58 -12.43 15.51
CA ILE A 215 -6.98 -12.61 15.93
C ILE A 215 -7.06 -13.23 17.33
N LEU A 216 -6.21 -14.24 17.60
CA LEU A 216 -6.23 -14.99 18.85
C LEU A 216 -5.59 -14.25 20.02
N SER A 217 -4.53 -13.47 19.78
CA SER A 217 -3.65 -13.00 20.85
C SER A 217 -3.37 -11.50 20.83
N GLY A 218 -3.79 -10.79 19.79
CA GLY A 218 -3.59 -9.36 19.64
C GLY A 218 -4.87 -8.55 19.80
N THR A 219 -4.70 -7.26 19.57
CA THR A 219 -5.73 -6.23 19.67
C THR A 219 -5.72 -5.38 18.41
N GLN A 220 -6.72 -4.49 18.27
CA GLN A 220 -6.72 -3.53 17.16
C GLN A 220 -5.49 -2.62 17.17
N ASP A 221 -5.01 -2.21 18.35
CA ASP A 221 -3.89 -1.28 18.49
C ASP A 221 -2.55 -1.88 18.02
N ASP A 222 -2.48 -3.22 17.95
CA ASP A 222 -1.33 -3.92 17.41
C ASP A 222 -1.24 -3.84 15.88
N LEU A 223 -2.35 -3.59 15.18
CA LEU A 223 -2.40 -3.51 13.72
C LEU A 223 -2.29 -2.07 13.22
N ASP A 224 -1.55 -1.89 12.13
CA ASP A 224 -1.64 -0.65 11.37
C ASP A 224 -2.81 -0.65 10.38
N ASP A 225 -2.97 0.49 9.69
CA ASP A 225 -4.03 0.67 8.70
C ASP A 225 -4.03 -0.40 7.59
N LEU A 226 -2.86 -0.83 7.12
CA LEU A 226 -2.77 -1.88 6.08
C LEU A 226 -3.18 -3.23 6.66
N GLY A 227 -2.70 -3.56 7.86
CA GLY A 227 -3.08 -4.73 8.63
C GLY A 227 -4.60 -4.83 8.78
N MET A 228 -5.23 -3.74 9.23
CA MET A 228 -6.68 -3.65 9.38
C MET A 228 -7.42 -3.78 8.02
N MET A 229 -6.92 -3.14 6.97
CA MET A 229 -7.50 -3.25 5.63
C MET A 229 -7.46 -4.68 5.08
N MET A 230 -6.32 -5.37 5.24
CA MET A 230 -6.19 -6.76 4.81
C MET A 230 -7.04 -7.69 5.67
N LEU A 231 -7.06 -7.50 6.99
CA LEU A 231 -7.91 -8.30 7.89
C LEU A 231 -9.39 -8.17 7.51
N VAL A 232 -9.90 -6.96 7.29
CA VAL A 232 -11.28 -6.70 6.81
C VAL A 232 -11.55 -7.35 5.45
N THR A 233 -10.54 -7.40 4.58
CA THR A 233 -10.67 -8.04 3.26
C THR A 233 -10.89 -9.55 3.38
N TYR A 234 -10.19 -10.21 4.32
CA TYR A 234 -10.22 -11.67 4.46
C TYR A 234 -11.22 -12.21 5.47
N ARG A 235 -11.68 -11.38 6.42
CA ARG A 235 -12.59 -11.79 7.50
C ARG A 235 -13.94 -11.09 7.49
N GLY A 236 -14.10 -10.07 6.66
CA GLY A 236 -15.31 -9.25 6.61
C GLY A 236 -15.30 -8.14 7.66
N TYR A 237 -15.98 -7.03 7.34
CA TYR A 237 -15.98 -5.84 8.18
C TYR A 237 -16.62 -6.09 9.55
N ASP A 238 -17.82 -6.68 9.58
CA ASP A 238 -18.59 -6.85 10.81
C ASP A 238 -17.86 -7.75 11.82
N SER A 239 -17.27 -8.87 11.35
CA SER A 239 -16.47 -9.77 12.17
C SER A 239 -15.25 -9.08 12.78
N VAL A 240 -14.58 -8.22 12.00
CA VAL A 240 -13.40 -7.48 12.46
C VAL A 240 -13.77 -6.39 13.46
N MET A 241 -14.90 -5.70 13.26
CA MET A 241 -15.40 -4.70 14.21
C MET A 241 -15.86 -5.34 15.52
N ALA A 242 -16.44 -6.54 15.49
CA ALA A 242 -16.76 -7.29 16.69
C ALA A 242 -15.49 -7.73 17.45
N TRP A 243 -14.50 -8.27 16.73
CA TRP A 243 -13.18 -8.60 17.29
C TRP A 243 -12.51 -7.38 17.92
N SER A 244 -12.55 -6.22 17.26
CA SER A 244 -11.91 -5.01 17.74
C SER A 244 -12.57 -4.40 18.99
N GLN A 245 -13.83 -4.76 19.25
CA GLN A 245 -14.57 -4.38 20.46
C GLN A 245 -14.44 -5.41 21.60
N GLY A 246 -13.61 -6.45 21.44
CA GLY A 246 -13.43 -7.50 22.45
C GLY A 246 -14.58 -8.51 22.52
N GLN A 247 -15.49 -8.53 21.55
CA GLN A 247 -16.56 -9.50 21.45
C GLN A 247 -16.03 -10.79 20.78
N GLN A 248 -15.22 -11.57 21.50
CA GLN A 248 -14.62 -12.81 20.98
C GLN A 248 -15.58 -14.01 21.00
N GLU A 249 -16.67 -13.97 21.78
CA GLU A 249 -17.60 -15.11 21.88
C GLU A 249 -18.51 -15.21 20.64
N GLY A 250 -18.19 -16.18 19.77
CA GLY A 250 -19.09 -16.69 18.74
C GLY A 250 -18.77 -16.33 17.29
N VAL A 251 -17.84 -15.41 17.02
CA VAL A 251 -17.55 -14.94 15.65
C VAL A 251 -16.71 -15.94 14.83
N TRP A 252 -15.93 -16.81 15.50
CA TRP A 252 -14.95 -17.70 14.85
C TRP A 252 -15.23 -19.19 15.03
N ALA A 253 -16.44 -19.57 15.47
CA ALA A 253 -16.74 -20.96 15.81
C ALA A 253 -16.79 -21.94 14.61
N TRP A 254 -16.75 -21.44 13.37
CA TRP A 254 -16.90 -22.26 12.16
C TRP A 254 -16.12 -21.75 10.94
N ALA A 255 -14.89 -21.26 11.12
CA ALA A 255 -13.99 -20.92 10.02
C ALA A 255 -12.82 -21.90 9.93
#